data_AF-A0A2S9G2F1-F1
#
_entry.id   AF-A0A2S9G2F1-F1
#
_cell.length_a   1.000
_cell.length_b   1.000
_cell.length_c   1.000
_cell.angle_alpha   90.00
_cell.angle_beta   90.00
_cell.angle_gamma   90.00
#
_symmetry.space_group_name_H-M   'P 1'
#
loop_
_entity.id
_entity.type
_entity.pdbx_description
1 polymer ?
#
loop_
_entity_poly.entity_id
_entity_poly.type
_entity_poly.pdbx_seq_one_letter_code
_entity_poly.pdbx_strand_id
1 'polypeptide(L)'
;ASVRIRILGVGMGPQHVTPEVAAALRTVDYVLAAEKSDDDRLLALRRAIVEKYPGPRGPAEVVALSDPQRDRSTALTSGGYEGAV
;
A
#
# COMPACT_ATOMS: atom_id res chain seq x y z
N ALA A 1 -6.25 -11.49 -20.41
CA ALA A 1 -7.06 -11.16 -19.21
C ALA A 1 -6.80 -9.71 -18.82
N SER A 2 -7.79 -8.99 -18.28
CA SER A 2 -7.61 -7.61 -17.81
C SER A 2 -7.19 -7.62 -16.33
N VAL A 3 -6.27 -6.71 -15.96
CA VAL A 3 -5.85 -6.50 -14.57
C VAL A 3 -6.65 -5.33 -14.00
N ARG A 4 -7.21 -5.50 -12.79
CA ARG A 4 -7.87 -4.42 -12.06
C ARG A 4 -6.98 -3.94 -10.92
N ILE A 5 -6.64 -2.66 -10.94
CA ILE A 5 -5.91 -1.99 -9.86
C ILE A 5 -6.91 -1.24 -8.99
N ARG A 6 -6.74 -1.34 -7.67
CA ARG A 6 -7.52 -0.61 -6.67
C ARG A 6 -6.55 0.11 -5.74
N ILE A 7 -6.76 1.40 -5.53
CA ILE A 7 -6.00 2.19 -4.55
C ILE A 7 -6.84 2.27 -3.28
N LEU A 8 -6.32 1.65 -2.20
CA LEU A 8 -7.06 1.45 -0.96
C LEU A 8 -6.42 2.27 0.17
N GLY A 9 -7.11 3.33 0.62
CA GLY A 9 -6.68 4.08 1.79
C GLY A 9 -6.97 3.31 3.08
N VAL A 10 -5.95 2.98 3.86
CA VAL A 10 -6.09 2.24 5.13
C VAL A 10 -6.00 3.13 6.38
N GLY A 11 -5.97 4.46 6.17
CA GLY A 11 -5.80 5.44 7.24
C GLY A 11 -4.46 5.29 7.98
N MET A 12 -4.45 5.66 9.26
CA MET A 12 -3.26 5.62 10.11
C MET A 12 -3.15 4.33 10.94
N GLY A 13 -3.88 3.28 10.58
CA GLY A 13 -3.81 1.98 11.25
C GLY A 13 -5.05 1.09 11.07
N PRO A 14 -5.02 -0.17 11.55
CA PRO A 14 -6.08 -1.17 11.35
C PRO A 14 -7.48 -0.74 11.83
N GLN A 15 -7.56 0.18 12.78
CA GLN A 15 -8.79 0.75 13.30
C GLN A 15 -9.49 1.70 12.31
N HIS A 16 -8.81 2.15 11.27
CA HIS A 16 -9.33 3.10 10.27
C HIS A 16 -9.69 2.43 8.94
N VAL A 17 -9.59 1.11 8.85
CA VAL A 17 -10.00 0.37 7.65
C VAL A 17 -11.52 0.44 7.53
N THR A 18 -12.00 1.05 6.44
CA THR A 18 -13.44 1.16 6.18
C THR A 18 -14.02 -0.17 5.71
N PRO A 19 -15.35 -0.37 5.81
CA PRO A 19 -16.01 -1.56 5.28
C PRO A 19 -15.76 -1.80 3.78
N GLU A 20 -15.67 -0.74 2.97
CA GLU A 20 -15.41 -0.82 1.53
C GLU A 20 -14.00 -1.35 1.25
N VAL A 21 -13.01 -0.87 2.01
CA VAL A 21 -11.63 -1.36 1.91
C VAL A 21 -11.54 -2.82 2.37
N ALA A 22 -12.20 -3.15 3.49
CA ALA A 22 -12.28 -4.54 3.95
C ALA A 22 -12.91 -5.46 2.90
N ALA A 23 -14.00 -5.02 2.26
CA ALA A 23 -14.63 -5.77 1.18
C ALA A 23 -13.70 -5.91 -0.04
N ALA A 24 -12.96 -4.87 -0.39
CA ALA A 24 -11.98 -4.94 -1.48
C ALA A 24 -10.84 -5.93 -1.17
N LEU A 25 -10.27 -5.88 0.04
CA LEU A 25 -9.18 -6.77 0.47
C LEU A 25 -9.57 -8.25 0.39
N ARG A 26 -10.82 -8.61 0.67
CA ARG A 26 -11.34 -9.99 0.55
C ARG A 26 -11.42 -10.50 -0.89
N THR A 27 -11.24 -9.64 -1.89
CA THR A 27 -11.45 -9.97 -3.31
C THR A 27 -10.19 -9.87 -4.17
N VAL A 28 -9.11 -9.26 -3.66
CA VAL A 28 -7.86 -9.10 -4.42
C VAL A 28 -6.97 -10.33 -4.23
N ASP A 29 -6.22 -10.66 -5.28
CA ASP A 29 -5.22 -11.73 -5.22
C ASP A 29 -3.92 -11.25 -4.56
N TYR A 30 -3.56 -9.98 -4.82
CA TYR A 30 -2.30 -9.37 -4.38
C TYR A 30 -2.52 -7.99 -3.77
N VAL A 31 -1.68 -7.64 -2.79
CA VAL A 31 -1.52 -6.30 -2.26
C VAL A 31 -0.07 -5.88 -2.47
N LEU A 32 0.12 -4.83 -3.26
CA LEU A 32 1.43 -4.18 -3.41
C LEU A 32 1.63 -3.21 -2.25
N ALA A 33 2.67 -3.42 -1.46
CA ALA A 33 2.97 -2.59 -0.30
C ALA A 33 4.39 -2.01 -0.40
N ALA A 34 4.50 -0.69 -0.32
CA ALA A 34 5.79 0.00 -0.35
C ALA A 34 6.56 -0.24 0.96
N GLU A 35 7.76 -0.81 0.85
CA GLU A 35 8.74 -0.95 1.93
C GLU A 35 9.60 0.30 1.97
N LYS A 36 9.51 1.07 3.06
CA LYS A 36 10.17 2.38 3.19
C LYS A 36 11.66 2.28 3.57
N SER A 37 12.06 1.15 4.17
CA SER A 37 13.41 0.86 4.67
C SER A 37 13.51 -0.60 5.13
N ASP A 38 14.72 -1.10 5.36
CA ASP A 38 14.96 -2.47 5.87
C ASP A 38 14.31 -2.76 7.24
N ASP A 39 14.06 -1.74 8.08
CA ASP A 39 13.33 -1.85 9.36
C ASP A 39 11.91 -1.23 9.25
N ASP A 40 11.21 -1.44 8.13
CA ASP A 40 9.87 -0.86 7.94
C ASP A 40 8.79 -1.57 8.76
N ARG A 41 8.58 -1.08 10.00
CA ARG A 41 7.48 -1.52 10.87
C ARG A 41 6.10 -1.26 10.28
N LEU A 42 5.95 -0.33 9.33
CA LEU A 42 4.68 -0.09 8.64
C LEU A 42 4.36 -1.23 7.66
N LEU A 43 5.37 -1.88 7.07
CA LEU A 43 5.14 -3.07 6.25
C LEU A 43 4.56 -4.21 7.08
N ALA A 44 5.07 -4.43 8.30
CA ALA A 44 4.48 -5.39 9.24
C ALA A 44 3.01 -5.03 9.58
N LEU A 45 2.71 -3.74 9.79
CA LEU A 45 1.35 -3.29 10.03
C LEU A 45 0.42 -3.53 8.83
N ARG A 46 0.91 -3.28 7.60
CA ARG A 46 0.14 -3.56 6.37
C ARG A 46 -0.15 -5.05 6.23
N ARG A 47 0.80 -5.94 6.57
CA ARG A 47 0.55 -7.40 6.62
C ARG A 47 -0.54 -7.75 7.61
N ALA A 48 -0.47 -7.21 8.84
CA ALA A 48 -1.50 -7.43 9.86
C ALA A 48 -2.90 -6.92 9.44
N ILE A 49 -2.97 -5.82 8.68
CA ILE A 49 -4.24 -5.34 8.10
C ILE A 49 -4.80 -6.37 7.11
N VAL A 50 -3.98 -6.88 6.18
CA VAL A 50 -4.43 -7.85 5.18
C VAL A 50 -4.87 -9.17 5.83
N GLU A 51 -4.14 -9.64 6.84
CA GLU A 51 -4.49 -10.84 7.62
C GLU A 51 -5.85 -10.74 8.31
N LYS A 52 -6.27 -9.54 8.73
CA LYS A 52 -7.56 -9.30 9.38
C LYS A 52 -8.76 -9.45 8.43
N TYR A 53 -8.54 -9.38 7.11
CA TYR A 53 -9.61 -9.41 6.10
C TYR A 53 -9.40 -10.51 5.05
N PRO A 54 -9.37 -11.80 5.45
CA PRO A 54 -9.12 -12.90 4.54
C PRO A 54 -10.28 -13.07 3.54
N GLY A 55 -9.92 -13.34 2.28
CA GLY A 55 -10.86 -13.78 1.26
C GLY A 55 -11.17 -15.28 1.35
N PRO A 56 -11.93 -15.83 0.38
CA PRO A 56 -12.31 -17.25 0.37
C PRO A 56 -11.13 -18.24 0.34
N ARG A 57 -9.95 -17.79 -0.09
CA ARG A 57 -8.71 -18.58 -0.18
C ARG A 57 -7.66 -18.21 0.88
N GLY A 58 -8.04 -17.38 1.87
CA GLY A 58 -7.13 -16.79 2.85
C GLY A 58 -6.79 -15.32 2.56
N PRO A 59 -5.85 -14.74 3.31
CA PRO A 59 -5.39 -13.36 3.08
C PRO A 59 -4.72 -13.21 1.71
N ALA A 60 -4.84 -12.03 1.11
CA ALA A 60 -4.15 -11.72 -0.13
C ALA A 60 -2.62 -11.74 0.05
N GLU A 61 -1.90 -12.09 -1.01
CA GLU A 61 -0.43 -12.08 -0.97
C GLU A 61 0.09 -10.64 -0.91
N VAL A 62 0.91 -10.34 0.11
CA VAL A 62 1.54 -9.02 0.24
C VAL A 62 2.92 -9.04 -0.43
N VAL A 63 3.00 -8.37 -1.58
CA VAL A 63 4.23 -8.16 -2.34
C VAL A 63 4.86 -6.85 -1.89
N ALA A 64 6.01 -6.95 -1.24
CA ALA A 64 6.79 -5.78 -0.83
C ALA A 64 7.51 -5.20 -2.05
N LEU A 65 7.43 -3.89 -2.23
CA LEU A 65 8.14 -3.15 -3.26
C LEU A 65 9.00 -2.09 -2.59
N SER A 66 10.29 -2.03 -2.92
CA SER A 66 11.17 -0.99 -2.40
C SER A 66 10.65 0.39 -2.80
N ASP A 67 10.41 1.23 -1.80
CA ASP A 67 10.02 2.61 -2.03
C ASP A 67 11.26 3.42 -2.45
N PRO A 68 11.26 4.04 -3.65
CA PRO A 68 12.37 4.88 -4.05
C PRO A 68 12.51 6.06 -3.08
N GLN A 69 13.74 6.41 -2.74
CA GLN A 69 14.00 7.57 -1.91
C GLN A 69 13.42 8.81 -2.59
N ARG A 70 12.55 9.53 -1.86
CA ARG A 70 12.01 10.80 -2.30
C ARG A 70 13.15 11.78 -2.55
N ASP A 71 13.13 12.48 -3.68
CA ASP A 71 14.04 13.60 -3.91
C ASP A 71 13.81 14.69 -2.85
N ARG A 72 14.89 15.08 -2.16
CA ARG A 72 14.91 16.12 -1.11
C ARG A 72 15.70 17.36 -1.53
N SER A 73 15.99 17.50 -2.83
CA SER A 73 16.64 18.69 -3.37
C SER A 73 15.85 19.95 -2.98
N THR A 74 16.54 20.97 -2.47
CA THR A 74 15.93 22.21 -1.99
C THR A 74 15.59 23.19 -3.11
N ALA A 75 16.13 22.96 -4.31
CA ALA A 75 15.87 23.73 -5.51
C ALA A 75 14.99 22.91 -6.46
N LEU A 76 13.67 22.97 -6.27
CA LEU A 76 12.76 22.45 -7.27
C LEU A 76 12.73 23.45 -8.43
N THR A 77 13.23 23.04 -9.59
CA THR A 77 12.81 23.68 -10.85
C THR A 77 11.31 23.45 -11.00
N SER A 78 10.58 24.30 -11.73
CA SER A 78 9.13 24.08 -11.96
C SER A 78 8.84 22.67 -12.49
N GLY A 79 9.67 22.15 -13.40
CA GLY A 79 9.55 20.77 -13.88
C GLY A 79 9.87 19.70 -12.84
N GLY A 80 10.79 19.97 -11.91
CA GLY A 80 11.06 19.09 -10.76
C GLY A 80 9.91 19.05 -9.75
N TYR A 81 9.17 20.14 -9.59
CA TYR A 81 7.95 20.18 -8.78
C TYR A 81 6.82 19.38 -9.44
N GLU A 82 6.57 19.59 -10.73
CA GLU A 82 5.51 18.89 -11.49
C GLU A 82 5.73 17.37 -11.56
N GLY A 83 6.98 16.90 -11.61
CA GLY A 83 7.31 15.47 -11.59
C GLY A 83 7.28 14.81 -10.21
N ALA A 84 7.19 15.59 -9.13
CA ALA A 84 7.27 15.10 -7.74
C ALA A 84 5.90 14.88 -7.08
N VAL A 85 4.79 15.19 -7.76
CA VAL A 85 3.40 15.08 -7.26
C VAL A 85 2.56 14.15 -8.13
#